data_AF-A0A162JDQ4-F1
#
_entry.id   AF-A0A162JDQ4-F1
#
_cell.length_a   1.000
_cell.length_b   1.000
_cell.length_c   1.000
_cell.angle_alpha   90.00
_cell.angle_beta   90.00
_cell.angle_gamma   90.00
#
_symmetry.space_group_name_H-M   'P 1'
#
loop_
_entity.id
_entity.type
_entity.pdbx_description
1 polymer ?
#
loop_
_entity_poly.entity_id
_entity_poly.type
_entity_poly.pdbx_seq_one_letter_code
_entity_poly.pdbx_strand_id
1 'polypeptide(L)'
;MIVIYHDVGGAHSTAVAANIHIGNLPIDRIPSKKELLDLPTFDKMEKKDLGRIIYIGKDEFNADVYTLARKYAPDIVIPAVMDMYSIFNKNTDELIIVDTKPTVNLLMNIGGYTSRKLHWVSVGRPIVTKGTQQAYMNIVNLVTGVKNNLKNR
;
A
#
# COMPACT_ATOMS: atom_id res chain seq x y z
N MET A 1 -14.09 -7.60 -8.61
CA MET A 1 -13.47 -6.32 -8.16
C MET A 1 -12.09 -6.55 -7.56
N ILE A 2 -11.08 -5.83 -8.06
CA ILE A 2 -9.69 -5.88 -7.63
C ILE A 2 -9.24 -4.47 -7.24
N VAL A 3 -8.59 -4.33 -6.10
CA VAL A 3 -7.97 -3.08 -5.63
C VAL A 3 -6.48 -3.26 -5.47
N ILE A 4 -5.67 -2.46 -6.16
CA ILE A 4 -4.21 -2.50 -6.08
C ILE A 4 -3.70 -1.17 -5.51
N TYR A 5 -3.20 -1.20 -4.29
CA TYR A 5 -2.46 -0.08 -3.73
C TYR A 5 -1.01 -0.10 -4.20
N HIS A 6 -0.46 1.04 -4.58
CA HIS A 6 0.93 1.11 -5.03
C HIS A 6 1.66 2.36 -4.55
N ASP A 7 2.99 2.23 -4.50
CA ASP A 7 3.94 3.34 -4.39
C ASP A 7 5.31 2.89 -4.95
N VAL A 8 6.36 3.67 -4.70
CA VAL A 8 7.72 3.40 -5.17
C VAL A 8 8.31 2.09 -4.60
N GLY A 9 8.10 1.82 -3.30
CA GLY A 9 8.71 0.72 -2.56
C GLY A 9 7.74 -0.35 -2.03
N GLY A 10 6.43 -0.08 -1.98
CA GLY A 10 5.36 -0.96 -1.52
C GLY A 10 5.36 -1.28 -0.03
N ALA A 11 6.36 -0.82 0.73
CA ALA A 11 6.66 -1.36 2.06
C ALA A 11 5.98 -0.65 3.22
N HIS A 12 5.43 0.55 3.01
CA HIS A 12 4.97 1.40 4.12
C HIS A 12 3.55 1.92 3.91
N SER A 13 3.35 2.98 3.10
CA SER A 13 2.01 3.52 2.85
C SER A 13 1.12 2.51 2.11
N THR A 14 1.66 1.82 1.12
CA THR A 14 0.96 0.75 0.38
C THR A 14 0.56 -0.41 1.28
N ALA A 15 1.49 -0.93 2.09
CA ALA A 15 1.21 -2.02 3.03
C ALA A 15 0.13 -1.64 4.06
N VAL A 16 0.18 -0.42 4.59
CA VAL A 16 -0.80 0.09 5.56
C VAL A 16 -2.15 0.34 4.91
N ALA A 17 -2.20 0.96 3.73
CA ALA A 17 -3.45 1.22 3.01
C ALA A 17 -4.22 -0.07 2.74
N ALA A 18 -3.53 -1.11 2.24
CA ALA A 18 -4.14 -2.40 1.98
C ALA A 18 -4.67 -3.08 3.26
N ASN A 19 -3.94 -3.00 4.37
CA ASN A 19 -4.38 -3.59 5.65
C ASN A 19 -5.50 -2.79 6.33
N ILE A 20 -5.56 -1.47 6.17
CA ILE A 20 -6.76 -0.70 6.55
C ILE A 20 -7.94 -1.12 5.68
N HIS A 21 -7.73 -1.29 4.38
CA HIS A 21 -8.79 -1.63 3.44
C HIS A 21 -9.46 -2.96 3.81
N ILE A 22 -8.69 -4.00 4.14
CA ILE A 22 -9.26 -5.30 4.53
C ILE A 22 -9.67 -5.39 6.02
N GLY A 23 -9.59 -4.30 6.78
CA GLY A 23 -10.01 -4.26 8.19
C GLY A 23 -9.01 -4.82 9.20
N ASN A 24 -7.77 -5.13 8.79
CA ASN A 24 -6.69 -5.56 9.71
C ASN A 24 -6.13 -4.42 10.57
N LEU A 25 -6.38 -3.18 10.17
CA LEU A 25 -5.96 -1.98 10.89
C LEU A 25 -7.15 -1.03 11.13
N PRO A 26 -7.17 -0.31 12.26
CA PRO A 26 -8.29 0.53 12.65
C PRO A 26 -8.44 1.77 11.76
N ILE A 27 -9.68 2.20 11.53
CA ILE A 27 -9.98 3.44 10.78
C ILE A 27 -10.21 4.65 11.70
N ASP A 28 -10.48 4.42 12.97
CA ASP A 28 -10.93 5.40 13.96
C ASP A 28 -9.80 5.87 14.90
N ARG A 29 -8.62 5.25 14.84
CA ARG A 29 -7.45 5.60 15.65
C ARG A 29 -6.14 5.29 14.95
N ILE A 30 -5.06 5.88 15.45
CA ILE A 30 -3.70 5.53 15.05
C ILE A 30 -3.29 4.21 15.72
N PRO A 31 -2.75 3.21 14.99
CA PRO A 31 -2.31 1.95 15.55
C PRO A 31 -1.02 2.12 16.36
N SER A 32 -0.80 1.19 17.27
CA SER A 32 0.46 1.02 17.97
C SER A 32 1.58 0.61 17.01
N LYS A 33 2.83 0.80 17.45
CA LYS A 33 3.99 0.33 16.68
C LYS A 33 3.93 -1.18 16.45
N LYS A 34 3.45 -1.94 17.44
CA LYS A 34 3.34 -3.40 17.36
C LYS A 34 2.37 -3.81 16.26
N GLU A 35 1.17 -3.24 16.24
CA GLU A 35 0.17 -3.50 15.19
C GLU A 35 0.74 -3.26 13.78
N LEU A 36 1.52 -2.19 13.58
CA LEU A 36 2.18 -1.93 12.29
C LEU A 36 3.28 -2.97 11.96
N LEU A 37 4.13 -3.28 12.93
CA LEU A 37 5.28 -4.17 12.73
C LEU A 37 4.89 -5.65 12.59
N ASP A 38 3.74 -6.04 13.12
CA ASP A 38 3.20 -7.39 13.00
C ASP A 38 2.64 -7.66 11.60
N LEU A 39 2.32 -6.62 10.81
CA LEU A 39 1.87 -6.77 9.43
C LEU A 39 2.90 -7.53 8.56
N PRO A 40 2.48 -8.47 7.69
CA PRO A 40 3.39 -9.28 6.89
C PRO A 40 4.30 -8.47 5.94
N THR A 41 3.82 -7.35 5.41
CA THR A 41 4.52 -6.56 4.37
C THR A 41 5.14 -5.26 4.88
N PHE A 42 4.77 -4.79 6.08
CA PHE A 42 5.26 -3.50 6.60
C PHE A 42 6.74 -3.54 6.93
N ASP A 43 7.55 -2.70 6.26
CA ASP A 43 9.01 -2.64 6.37
C ASP A 43 9.71 -4.01 6.18
N LYS A 44 9.06 -4.94 5.46
CA LYS A 44 9.53 -6.31 5.21
C LYS A 44 9.76 -6.61 3.73
N MET A 45 9.32 -5.74 2.82
CA MET A 45 9.54 -5.86 1.38
C MET A 45 11.03 -5.89 1.02
N GLU A 46 11.40 -6.77 0.09
CA GLU A 46 12.75 -6.96 -0.42
C GLU A 46 12.86 -6.61 -1.91
N LYS A 47 14.09 -6.62 -2.45
CA LYS A 47 14.33 -6.36 -3.88
C LYS A 47 13.58 -7.34 -4.80
N LYS A 48 13.41 -8.59 -4.38
CA LYS A 48 12.70 -9.63 -5.14
C LYS A 48 11.20 -9.35 -5.28
N ASP A 49 10.64 -8.51 -4.42
CA ASP A 49 9.20 -8.21 -4.38
C ASP A 49 8.83 -7.01 -5.27
N LEU A 50 9.83 -6.30 -5.80
CA LEU A 50 9.63 -5.17 -6.70
C LEU A 50 8.95 -5.61 -8.00
N GLY A 51 7.93 -4.86 -8.42
CA GLY A 51 7.12 -5.17 -9.60
C GLY A 51 6.16 -6.35 -9.44
N ARG A 52 6.12 -7.00 -8.26
CA ARG A 52 5.16 -8.08 -7.98
C ARG A 52 3.87 -7.49 -7.41
N ILE A 53 2.74 -8.03 -7.88
CA ILE A 53 1.43 -7.80 -7.28
C ILE A 53 1.27 -8.83 -6.16
N ILE A 54 1.15 -8.36 -4.91
CA ILE A 54 1.09 -9.22 -3.72
C ILE A 54 -0.29 -9.12 -3.10
N TYR A 55 -0.96 -10.27 -2.99
CA TYR A 55 -2.27 -10.39 -2.37
C TYR A 55 -2.21 -10.16 -0.87
N ILE A 56 -3.18 -9.40 -0.34
CA ILE A 56 -3.28 -9.05 1.08
C ILE A 56 -4.52 -9.67 1.71
N GLY A 57 -5.67 -9.63 1.02
CA GLY A 57 -6.92 -10.20 1.53
C GLY A 57 -8.15 -9.68 0.81
N LYS A 58 -9.33 -9.98 1.36
CA LYS A 58 -10.61 -9.49 0.89
C LYS A 58 -11.21 -8.48 1.85
N ASP A 59 -11.93 -7.51 1.30
CA ASP A 59 -12.69 -6.53 2.07
C ASP A 59 -14.13 -7.01 2.37
N GLU A 60 -14.90 -6.16 3.05
CA GLU A 60 -16.32 -6.41 3.37
C GLU A 60 -17.25 -6.48 2.14
N PHE A 61 -16.78 -6.04 0.97
CA PHE A 61 -17.48 -6.09 -0.31
C PHE A 61 -17.00 -7.24 -1.21
N ASN A 62 -16.18 -8.16 -0.66
CA ASN A 62 -15.56 -9.28 -1.38
C ASN A 62 -14.62 -8.85 -2.53
N ALA A 63 -14.09 -7.63 -2.48
CA ALA A 63 -13.05 -7.15 -3.39
C ALA A 63 -11.68 -7.71 -2.97
N ASP A 64 -10.90 -8.19 -3.94
CA ASP A 64 -9.56 -8.69 -3.70
C ASP A 64 -8.56 -7.52 -3.64
N VAL A 65 -7.83 -7.41 -2.53
CA VAL A 65 -6.89 -6.31 -2.26
C VAL A 65 -5.45 -6.76 -2.39
N TYR A 66 -4.68 -5.98 -3.14
CA TYR A 66 -3.27 -6.24 -3.46
C TYR A 66 -2.39 -5.01 -3.22
N THR A 67 -1.09 -5.26 -3.21
CA THR A 67 -0.03 -4.24 -3.15
C THR A 67 0.92 -4.38 -4.32
N LEU A 68 1.50 -3.25 -4.76
CA LEU A 68 2.49 -3.20 -5.84
C LEU A 68 3.59 -2.17 -5.58
N ALA A 69 4.85 -2.61 -5.61
CA ALA A 69 6.02 -1.74 -5.57
C ALA A 69 6.49 -1.40 -7.00
N ARG A 70 6.05 -0.26 -7.53
CA ARG A 70 6.22 0.12 -8.96
C ARG A 70 7.49 0.92 -9.28
N LYS A 71 8.37 1.16 -8.30
CA LYS A 71 9.50 2.09 -8.45
C LYS A 71 9.05 3.49 -8.93
N TYR A 72 10.00 4.25 -9.46
CA TYR A 72 9.77 5.55 -10.07
C TYR A 72 9.26 5.44 -11.53
N ALA A 73 8.60 4.34 -11.90
CA ALA A 73 8.10 4.10 -13.25
C ALA A 73 6.57 3.89 -13.32
N PRO A 74 5.73 4.79 -12.73
CA PRO A 74 4.27 4.66 -12.80
C PRO A 74 3.76 4.63 -14.24
N ASP A 75 4.33 5.46 -15.11
CA ASP A 75 3.87 5.68 -16.48
C ASP A 75 4.10 4.47 -17.40
N ILE A 76 4.84 3.47 -16.92
CA ILE A 76 5.07 2.19 -17.62
C ILE A 76 4.34 1.06 -16.89
N VAL A 77 4.50 0.98 -15.57
CA VAL A 77 3.95 -0.13 -14.78
C VAL A 77 2.42 -0.12 -14.75
N ILE A 78 1.81 1.05 -14.55
CA ILE A 78 0.35 1.14 -14.39
C ILE A 78 -0.38 0.81 -15.71
N PRO A 79 -0.01 1.40 -16.86
CA PRO A 79 -0.62 1.00 -18.14
C PRO A 79 -0.43 -0.49 -18.44
N ALA A 80 0.76 -1.06 -18.20
CA ALA A 80 1.01 -2.48 -18.45
C ALA A 80 0.09 -3.40 -17.61
N VAL A 81 -0.16 -3.05 -16.34
CA VAL A 81 -1.11 -3.79 -15.49
C VAL A 81 -2.55 -3.65 -15.99
N MET A 82 -2.95 -2.44 -16.40
CA MET A 82 -4.29 -2.18 -16.93
C MET A 82 -4.54 -2.92 -18.26
N ASP A 83 -3.57 -2.91 -19.17
CA ASP A 83 -3.64 -3.62 -20.46
C ASP A 83 -3.68 -5.12 -20.25
N MET A 84 -2.84 -5.65 -19.36
CA MET A 84 -2.88 -7.08 -19.03
C MET A 84 -4.26 -7.47 -18.45
N TYR A 85 -4.83 -6.65 -17.57
CA TYR A 85 -6.16 -6.91 -17.03
C TYR A 85 -7.25 -6.89 -18.11
N SER A 86 -7.21 -5.92 -19.02
CA SER A 86 -8.21 -5.74 -20.08
C SER A 86 -8.19 -6.88 -21.10
N ILE A 87 -7.03 -7.49 -21.36
CA ILE A 87 -6.90 -8.70 -22.18
C ILE A 87 -7.78 -9.85 -21.65
N PHE A 88 -7.86 -10.02 -20.33
CA PHE A 88 -8.66 -11.09 -19.73
C PHE A 88 -10.11 -10.69 -19.42
N ASN A 89 -10.39 -9.40 -19.18
CA ASN A 89 -11.68 -8.95 -18.65
C ASN A 89 -12.48 -8.01 -19.60
N LYS A 90 -12.00 -7.78 -20.83
CA LYS A 90 -12.58 -6.92 -21.88
C LYS A 90 -12.67 -5.41 -21.55
N ASN A 91 -12.67 -5.03 -20.28
CA ASN A 91 -12.58 -3.65 -19.79
C ASN A 91 -11.81 -3.61 -18.45
N THR A 92 -11.73 -2.43 -17.83
CA THR A 92 -11.04 -2.20 -16.54
C THR A 92 -11.99 -1.75 -15.43
N ASP A 93 -13.30 -1.90 -15.61
CA ASP A 93 -14.30 -1.37 -14.66
C ASP A 93 -14.22 -2.04 -13.28
N GLU A 94 -13.72 -3.27 -13.22
CA GLU A 94 -13.52 -4.02 -11.98
C GLU A 94 -12.09 -3.91 -11.41
N LEU A 95 -11.26 -3.00 -11.92
CA LEU A 95 -9.90 -2.78 -11.46
C LEU A 95 -9.71 -1.36 -10.96
N ILE A 96 -9.36 -1.21 -9.69
CA ILE A 96 -9.00 0.07 -9.07
C ILE A 96 -7.53 0.05 -8.70
N ILE A 97 -6.76 0.99 -9.25
CA ILE A 97 -5.33 1.14 -8.97
C ILE A 97 -5.13 2.47 -8.24
N VAL A 98 -4.52 2.44 -7.06
CA VAL A 98 -4.49 3.56 -6.11
C VAL A 98 -3.06 3.94 -5.73
N ASP A 99 -2.66 5.17 -6.05
CA ASP A 99 -1.36 5.71 -5.64
C ASP A 99 -1.38 6.17 -4.18
N THR A 100 -0.58 5.53 -3.33
CA THR A 100 -0.43 5.93 -1.92
C THR A 100 0.70 6.93 -1.70
N LYS A 101 1.54 7.22 -2.71
CA LYS A 101 2.67 8.16 -2.63
C LYS A 101 2.28 9.54 -2.04
N PRO A 102 1.11 10.15 -2.34
CA PRO A 102 0.73 11.43 -1.75
C PRO A 102 0.62 11.43 -0.22
N THR A 103 0.47 10.26 0.41
CA THR A 103 0.38 10.13 1.88
C THR A 103 1.77 10.03 2.55
N VAL A 104 2.84 9.85 1.78
CA VAL A 104 4.18 9.59 2.31
C VAL A 104 4.84 10.89 2.77
N ASN A 105 5.28 10.93 4.03
CA ASN A 105 6.01 12.06 4.60
C ASN A 105 7.53 11.85 4.64
N LEU A 106 8.27 12.88 5.06
CA LEU A 106 9.73 12.87 5.11
C LEU A 106 10.29 11.77 6.03
N LEU A 107 9.68 11.55 7.20
CA LEU A 107 10.14 10.49 8.12
C LEU A 107 9.99 9.10 7.51
N MET A 108 8.90 8.86 6.77
CA MET A 108 8.73 7.60 6.04
C MET A 108 9.81 7.42 4.98
N ASN A 109 10.14 8.46 4.22
CA ASN A 109 11.21 8.41 3.23
C ASN A 109 12.58 8.11 3.86
N ILE A 110 12.95 8.85 4.92
CA ILE A 110 14.24 8.69 5.61
C ILE A 110 14.33 7.31 6.26
N GLY A 111 13.31 6.93 7.04
CA GLY A 111 13.29 5.66 7.75
C GLY A 111 13.24 4.47 6.80
N GLY A 112 12.42 4.56 5.75
CA GLY A 112 12.30 3.52 4.72
C GLY A 112 13.59 3.34 3.94
N TYR A 113 14.25 4.43 3.54
CA TYR A 113 15.57 4.37 2.91
C TYR A 113 16.59 3.74 3.86
N THR A 114 16.67 4.19 5.10
CA THR A 114 17.62 3.68 6.10
C THR A 114 17.41 2.19 6.37
N SER A 115 16.16 1.74 6.54
CA SER A 115 15.84 0.34 6.84
C SER A 115 16.01 -0.56 5.62
N ARG A 116 15.51 -0.16 4.45
CA ARG A 116 15.39 -1.04 3.26
C ARG A 116 16.50 -0.87 2.23
N LYS A 117 17.19 0.28 2.18
CA LYS A 117 18.29 0.53 1.24
C LYS A 117 19.66 0.35 1.88
N LEU A 118 19.86 0.91 3.07
CA LEU A 118 21.11 0.78 3.82
C LEU A 118 21.17 -0.50 4.66
N HIS A 119 20.05 -1.23 4.78
CA HIS A 119 19.91 -2.41 5.63
C HIS A 119 20.14 -2.13 7.13
N TRP A 120 20.04 -0.87 7.55
CA TRP A 120 20.16 -0.45 8.96
C TRP A 120 18.81 -0.52 9.65
N VAL A 121 18.29 -1.74 9.75
CA VAL A 121 16.91 -2.01 10.18
C VAL A 121 16.60 -1.47 11.57
N SER A 122 17.51 -1.65 12.53
CA SER A 122 17.33 -1.20 13.93
C SER A 122 17.19 0.32 14.05
N VAL A 123 17.77 1.08 13.12
CA VAL A 123 17.73 2.55 13.10
C VAL A 123 16.57 3.05 12.24
N GLY A 124 16.41 2.52 11.03
CA GLY A 124 15.41 2.99 10.08
C GLY A 124 13.99 2.64 10.48
N ARG A 125 13.77 1.44 11.05
CA ARG A 125 12.43 0.93 11.38
C ARG A 125 11.68 1.80 12.41
N PRO A 126 12.28 2.22 13.54
CA PRO A 126 11.63 3.16 14.44
C PRO A 126 11.20 4.48 13.77
N ILE A 127 12.06 5.01 12.88
CA ILE A 127 11.80 6.28 12.16
C ILE A 127 10.62 6.13 11.20
N VAL A 128 10.63 5.10 10.35
CA VAL A 128 9.53 4.89 9.40
C VAL A 128 8.23 4.54 10.12
N THR A 129 8.28 3.78 11.22
CA THR A 129 7.08 3.48 12.02
C THR A 129 6.47 4.78 12.57
N LYS A 130 7.28 5.69 13.11
CA LYS A 130 6.80 6.99 13.59
C LYS A 130 6.25 7.85 12.44
N GLY A 131 6.93 7.86 11.29
CA GLY A 131 6.46 8.54 10.08
C GLY A 131 5.11 8.01 9.60
N THR A 132 4.93 6.68 9.59
CA THR A 132 3.68 6.03 9.24
C THR A 132 2.57 6.40 10.21
N GLN A 133 2.84 6.42 11.53
CA GLN A 133 1.85 6.87 12.52
C GLN A 133 1.43 8.33 12.28
N GLN A 134 2.34 9.21 11.88
CA GLN A 134 2.02 10.61 11.55
C GLN A 134 1.19 10.74 10.27
N ALA A 135 1.45 9.90 9.26
CA ALA A 135 0.69 9.89 8.01
C ALA A 135 -0.63 9.09 8.10
N TYR A 136 -0.87 8.40 9.21
CA TYR A 136 -1.86 7.33 9.29
C TYR A 136 -3.27 7.77 8.87
N MET A 137 -3.74 8.89 9.41
CA MET A 137 -5.09 9.38 9.09
C MET A 137 -5.22 9.84 7.63
N ASN A 138 -4.13 10.29 7.00
CA ASN A 138 -4.15 10.59 5.56
C ASN A 138 -4.30 9.30 4.74
N ILE A 139 -3.68 8.20 5.18
CA ILE A 139 -3.85 6.87 4.55
C ILE A 139 -5.28 6.37 4.77
N VAL A 140 -5.83 6.52 5.97
CA VAL A 140 -7.25 6.19 6.25
C VAL A 140 -8.17 6.97 5.31
N ASN A 141 -8.00 8.28 5.18
CA ASN A 141 -8.83 9.11 4.30
C ASN A 141 -8.77 8.64 2.84
N LEU A 142 -7.57 8.29 2.34
CA LEU A 142 -7.40 7.72 1.02
C LEU A 142 -8.16 6.40 0.86
N VAL A 143 -8.05 5.49 1.83
CA VAL A 143 -8.74 4.19 1.79
C VAL A 143 -10.26 4.36 1.87
N THR A 144 -10.75 5.23 2.75
CA THR A 144 -12.18 5.54 2.85
C THR A 144 -12.74 6.09 1.54
N GLY A 145 -12.00 6.96 0.86
CA GLY A 145 -12.37 7.44 -0.48
C GLY A 145 -12.52 6.30 -1.50
N VAL A 146 -11.59 5.34 -1.49
CA VAL A 146 -11.65 4.15 -2.36
C VAL A 146 -12.87 3.29 -2.01
N LYS A 147 -13.14 3.03 -0.73
CA LYS A 147 -14.29 2.23 -0.29
C LYS A 147 -15.63 2.88 -0.63
N ASN A 148 -15.72 4.21 -0.54
CA ASN A 148 -16.93 4.92 -0.97
C ASN A 148 -17.18 4.75 -2.48
N ASN A 149 -16.12 4.76 -3.30
CA ASN A 149 -16.23 4.48 -4.73
C ASN A 149 -16.67 3.04 -5.01
N LEU A 150 -16.24 2.07 -4.19
CA LEU A 150 -16.67 0.67 -4.30
C LEU A 150 -18.14 0.49 -3.95
N LYS A 151 -18.60 1.10 -2.86
CA LYS A 151 -20.00 1.00 -2.40
C LYS A 151 -21.03 1.55 -3.41
N ASN A 152 -20.62 2.50 -4.23
CA ASN A 152 -21.48 3.16 -5.21
C ASN A 152 -21.47 2.47 -6.59
N ARG A 153 -20.79 1.32 -6.73
CA ARG A 153 -20.78 0.49 -7.95
C ARG A 153 -21.63 -0.76 -7.72
#